data_AF-A0A517VVD8-F1
#
_entry.id   AF-A0A517VVD8-F1
#
_cell.length_a   1.000
_cell.length_b   1.000
_cell.length_c   1.000
_cell.angle_alpha   90.00
_cell.angle_beta   90.00
_cell.angle_gamma   90.00
#
_symmetry.space_group_name_H-M   'P 1'
#
loop_
_entity.id
_entity.type
_entity.pdbx_description
1 polymer ?
#
loop_
_entity_poly.entity_id
_entity_poly.type
_entity_poly.pdbx_seq_one_letter_code
_entity_poly.pdbx_strand_id
1 'polypeptide(L)'
;MYSSVAINRSQRDSFSQLGARAFLSDRTKMCSCDLKVQKNTANTQKAVRKKKYCVTKELQKRAERIVAKKIEYVFHDQFEMEDACDQILGPLQELCTELNPDSEHDFSTSSSEYVALYSVPLLEKEHESILFKGMNYLKYRAAILRDSIDLKSPCIGLLDRIEQKIKDARRLRNYIIQANLRLVVSIAKNLTDRANLFEDLISDAHLPLIRAVEIFDVGRGNRFSTYGTWAVRNYLFRSTKKGRKYRKTFQNGVESVALGLTDYRTTQRSEESYHAIIQGVLQRVLNSLDEREQIILKRRFGLHHSDPPKKFREIAEELGVSTERVRQLTIRSLQRMREVAEEQNLEIPEFI
;
A
#
# COMPACT_ATOMS: atom_id res chain seq x y z
N MET A 1 22.81 21.62 -49.49
CA MET A 1 21.34 21.63 -49.32
C MET A 1 20.98 20.69 -48.19
N TYR A 2 20.93 21.21 -46.97
CA TYR A 2 20.51 20.46 -45.79
C TYR A 2 18.97 20.45 -45.76
N SER A 3 18.35 19.29 -45.98
CA SER A 3 16.92 19.10 -45.73
C SER A 3 16.71 19.02 -44.22
N SER A 4 16.49 20.18 -43.62
CA SER A 4 15.94 20.31 -42.27
C SER A 4 14.49 19.84 -42.33
N VAL A 5 14.27 18.54 -42.15
CA VAL A 5 12.96 18.03 -41.74
C VAL A 5 12.76 18.51 -40.30
N ALA A 6 12.26 19.74 -40.19
CA ALA A 6 11.69 20.27 -38.98
C ALA A 6 10.53 19.35 -38.60
N ILE A 7 10.78 18.43 -37.66
CA ILE A 7 9.72 17.65 -37.03
C ILE A 7 8.91 18.66 -36.22
N ASN A 8 7.81 19.11 -36.81
CA ASN A 8 6.80 19.95 -36.18
C ASN A 8 6.39 19.31 -34.85
N ARG A 9 6.86 19.87 -33.73
CA ARG A 9 6.52 19.47 -32.36
C ARG A 9 5.05 19.74 -31.98
N SER A 10 4.22 20.14 -32.93
CA SER A 10 2.84 20.60 -32.75
C SER A 10 1.79 19.81 -33.54
N GLN A 11 2.13 18.68 -34.18
CA GLN A 11 1.08 17.77 -34.64
C GLN A 11 0.40 17.18 -33.40
N ARG A 12 -0.88 17.50 -33.22
CA ARG A 12 -1.72 16.95 -32.16
C ARG A 12 -1.55 15.45 -32.19
N ASP A 13 -1.15 14.96 -31.03
CA ASP A 13 -0.59 13.64 -30.81
C ASP A 13 -1.76 12.63 -30.74
N SER A 14 -2.58 12.56 -31.78
CA SER A 14 -3.90 11.90 -31.79
C SER A 14 -3.79 10.38 -31.66
N PHE A 15 -4.84 9.75 -31.13
CA PHE A 15 -4.86 8.28 -31.00
C PHE A 15 -4.93 7.60 -32.38
N SER A 16 -5.64 8.23 -33.32
CA SER A 16 -5.78 7.78 -34.72
C SER A 16 -4.45 7.68 -35.47
N GLN A 17 -3.44 8.48 -35.11
CA GLN A 17 -2.12 8.47 -35.76
C GLN A 17 -1.11 7.53 -35.07
N LEU A 18 -1.51 6.86 -33.98
CA LEU A 18 -0.61 6.03 -33.17
C LEU A 18 -0.02 4.87 -33.97
N GLY A 19 -0.86 4.11 -34.69
CA GLY A 19 -0.40 2.97 -35.50
C GLY A 19 0.59 3.38 -36.58
N ALA A 20 0.26 4.41 -37.36
CA ALA A 20 1.13 4.95 -38.40
C ALA A 20 2.48 5.45 -37.83
N ARG A 21 2.46 6.13 -36.68
CA ARG A 21 3.68 6.58 -36.01
C ARG A 21 4.53 5.41 -35.52
N ALA A 22 3.90 4.43 -34.86
CA ALA A 22 4.59 3.24 -34.36
C ALA A 22 5.28 2.50 -35.51
N PHE A 23 4.58 2.34 -36.64
CA PHE A 23 5.08 1.72 -37.86
C PHE A 23 6.31 2.45 -38.44
N LEU A 24 6.22 3.78 -38.58
CA LEU A 24 7.35 4.61 -39.06
C LEU A 24 8.55 4.58 -38.09
N SER A 25 8.29 4.56 -36.77
CA SER A 25 9.35 4.51 -35.75
C SER A 25 10.17 3.22 -35.81
N ASP A 26 9.55 2.11 -36.24
CA ASP A 26 10.21 0.81 -36.31
C ASP A 26 10.94 0.59 -37.64
N ARG A 27 10.38 1.07 -38.75
CA ARG A 27 11.01 1.00 -40.08
C ARG A 27 12.13 2.01 -40.30
N THR A 28 12.14 3.13 -39.58
CA THR A 28 13.25 4.10 -39.67
C THR A 28 14.53 3.46 -39.12
N LYS A 29 15.29 2.85 -40.03
CA LYS A 29 16.64 2.31 -39.76
C LYS A 29 17.40 3.30 -38.88
N MET A 30 18.03 2.72 -37.85
CA MET A 30 19.17 3.25 -37.09
C MET A 30 19.50 4.72 -37.32
N CYS A 31 19.49 5.50 -36.25
CA CYS A 31 20.05 6.85 -36.30
C CYS A 31 21.50 6.78 -36.85
N SER A 32 21.95 7.80 -37.59
CA SER A 32 23.30 7.85 -38.20
C SER A 32 24.46 7.64 -37.21
N CYS A 33 24.15 7.75 -35.92
CA CYS A 33 24.97 7.39 -34.77
C CYS A 33 25.21 5.87 -34.60
N ASP A 34 24.23 5.00 -34.92
CA ASP A 34 24.30 3.54 -34.80
C ASP A 34 25.04 2.88 -35.99
N LEU A 35 24.91 3.43 -37.19
CA LEU A 35 25.68 3.03 -38.38
C LEU A 35 27.21 3.17 -38.19
N LYS A 36 27.64 4.02 -37.25
CA LYS A 36 29.05 4.20 -36.88
C LYS A 36 29.53 3.21 -35.82
N VAL A 37 28.64 2.54 -35.10
CA VAL A 37 28.99 1.51 -34.11
C VAL A 37 29.26 0.18 -34.83
N GLN A 38 28.46 -0.18 -35.83
CA GLN A 38 28.61 -1.45 -36.57
C GLN A 38 29.72 -1.45 -37.62
N LYS A 39 30.06 -0.30 -38.25
CA LYS A 39 31.14 -0.24 -39.26
C LYS A 39 32.57 -0.32 -38.69
N ASN A 40 32.75 -0.39 -37.36
CA ASN A 40 34.09 -0.47 -36.76
C ASN A 40 34.66 -1.90 -36.69
N THR A 41 33.95 -2.93 -37.15
CA THR A 41 34.47 -4.31 -37.25
C THR A 41 35.08 -4.64 -38.61
N ALA A 42 34.99 -3.76 -39.61
CA ALA A 42 35.64 -3.93 -40.91
C ALA A 42 36.52 -2.71 -41.24
N ASN A 43 37.83 -2.94 -41.26
CA ASN A 43 38.92 -2.03 -41.60
C ASN A 43 38.56 -0.82 -42.49
N THR A 44 38.86 0.39 -42.01
CA THR A 44 39.84 1.30 -42.65
C THR A 44 40.06 2.52 -41.76
N GLN A 45 41.32 2.70 -41.35
CA GLN A 45 41.81 3.88 -40.65
C GLN A 45 41.78 5.08 -41.60
N LYS A 46 40.71 5.88 -41.56
CA LYS A 46 40.78 7.30 -41.90
C LYS A 46 40.21 8.09 -40.74
N ALA A 47 41.08 8.85 -40.08
CA ALA A 47 40.81 9.64 -38.89
C ALA A 47 39.84 10.79 -39.21
N VAL A 48 38.54 10.48 -39.29
CA VAL A 48 37.49 11.49 -39.19
C VAL A 48 37.49 11.96 -37.74
N ARG A 49 37.93 13.20 -37.49
CA ARG A 49 37.88 13.88 -36.19
C ARG A 49 36.54 13.58 -35.50
N LYS A 50 36.55 12.71 -34.48
CA LYS A 50 35.38 12.43 -33.65
C LYS A 50 35.01 13.75 -32.98
N LYS A 51 33.96 14.43 -33.44
CA LYS A 51 33.34 15.50 -32.65
C LYS A 51 32.92 14.86 -31.33
N LYS A 52 33.62 15.18 -30.24
CA LYS A 52 33.20 14.85 -28.88
C LYS A 52 31.87 15.57 -28.67
N TYR A 53 30.76 14.89 -28.89
CA TYR A 53 29.48 15.35 -28.34
C TYR A 53 29.66 15.25 -26.83
N CYS A 54 29.74 16.40 -26.16
CA CYS A 54 29.77 16.42 -24.71
C CYS A 54 28.44 15.82 -24.26
N VAL A 55 28.47 14.59 -23.73
CA VAL A 55 27.31 13.99 -23.09
C VAL A 55 26.98 14.90 -21.92
N THR A 56 25.88 15.66 -22.03
CA THR A 56 25.43 16.49 -20.93
C THR A 56 25.04 15.57 -19.78
N LYS A 57 25.31 16.00 -18.53
CA LYS A 57 24.90 15.24 -17.33
C LYS A 57 23.39 14.95 -17.34
N GLU A 58 22.60 15.79 -17.99
CA GLU A 58 21.16 15.62 -18.19
C GLU A 58 20.82 14.42 -19.08
N LEU A 59 21.55 14.23 -20.17
CA LEU A 59 21.36 13.10 -21.08
C LEU A 59 21.66 11.77 -20.39
N GLN A 60 22.73 11.75 -19.58
CA GLN A 60 23.11 10.58 -18.79
C GLN A 60 22.05 10.25 -17.74
N LYS A 61 21.59 11.25 -16.97
CA LYS A 61 20.47 11.08 -16.01
C LYS A 61 19.19 10.60 -16.69
N ARG A 62 18.90 11.07 -17.91
CA ARG A 62 17.75 10.62 -18.70
C ARG A 62 17.88 9.14 -19.06
N ALA A 63 19.06 8.71 -19.52
CA ALA A 63 19.33 7.30 -19.82
C ALA A 63 19.21 6.42 -18.56
N GLU A 64 19.78 6.85 -17.44
CA GLU A 64 19.67 6.16 -16.14
C GLU A 64 18.20 5.96 -15.71
N ARG A 65 17.35 6.98 -15.88
CA ARG A 65 15.91 6.87 -15.58
C ARG A 65 15.17 5.87 -16.46
N ILE A 66 15.60 5.70 -17.71
CA ILE A 66 14.99 4.72 -18.62
C ILE A 66 15.43 3.32 -18.25
N VAL A 67 16.72 3.12 -17.96
CA VAL A 67 17.27 1.83 -17.55
C VAL A 67 16.69 1.38 -16.20
N ALA A 68 16.52 2.31 -15.26
CA ALA A 68 15.92 2.02 -13.95
C ALA A 68 14.44 1.60 -14.02
N LYS A 69 13.71 1.96 -15.07
CA LYS A 69 12.31 1.57 -15.26
C LYS A 69 12.23 0.14 -15.80
N LYS A 70 11.72 -0.78 -14.98
CA LYS A 70 11.36 -2.13 -15.41
C LYS A 70 10.16 -2.06 -16.37
N ILE A 71 10.33 -2.59 -17.58
CA ILE A 71 9.25 -2.69 -18.57
C ILE A 71 8.69 -4.12 -18.48
N GLU A 72 7.47 -4.26 -17.95
CA GLU A 72 6.77 -5.53 -17.86
C GLU A 72 5.90 -5.74 -19.11
N TYR A 73 6.10 -6.88 -19.78
CA TYR A 73 5.37 -7.29 -20.98
C TYR A 73 5.08 -8.78 -20.95
N VAL A 74 4.03 -9.20 -21.66
CA VAL A 74 3.72 -10.61 -21.91
C VAL A 74 4.31 -10.97 -23.27
N PHE A 75 5.20 -11.96 -23.31
CA PHE A 75 5.86 -12.41 -24.54
C PHE A 75 4.93 -13.27 -25.40
N HIS A 76 5.10 -13.19 -26.72
CA HIS A 76 4.44 -14.04 -27.70
C HIS A 76 5.40 -14.33 -28.85
N ASP A 77 5.44 -15.56 -29.34
CA ASP A 77 6.45 -16.03 -30.33
C ASP A 77 6.47 -15.19 -31.62
N GLN A 78 5.29 -14.71 -32.05
CA GLN A 78 5.11 -13.78 -33.17
C GLN A 78 5.97 -12.50 -33.10
N PHE A 79 6.53 -12.13 -31.94
CA PHE A 79 7.31 -10.89 -31.79
C PHE A 79 8.75 -10.98 -32.30
N GLU A 80 9.29 -12.18 -32.45
CA GLU A 80 10.67 -12.40 -32.92
C GLU A 80 10.79 -12.44 -34.45
N MET A 81 9.67 -12.64 -35.15
CA MET A 81 9.65 -12.72 -36.61
C MET A 81 10.02 -11.38 -37.26
N GLU A 82 10.74 -11.42 -38.38
CA GLU A 82 11.14 -10.20 -39.10
C GLU A 82 9.91 -9.41 -39.61
N ASP A 83 8.84 -10.11 -39.98
CA ASP A 83 7.56 -9.54 -40.42
C ASP A 83 6.62 -9.16 -39.27
N ALA A 84 7.05 -9.32 -38.00
CA ALA A 84 6.21 -9.05 -36.83
C ALA A 84 5.68 -7.61 -36.80
N CYS A 85 6.52 -6.65 -37.22
CA CYS A 85 6.15 -5.24 -37.29
C CYS A 85 4.94 -5.04 -38.20
N ASP A 86 4.94 -5.65 -39.38
CA ASP A 86 3.88 -5.45 -40.38
C ASP A 86 2.59 -6.20 -39.99
N GLN A 87 2.72 -7.44 -39.50
CA GLN A 87 1.59 -8.26 -39.09
C GLN A 87 0.85 -7.72 -37.85
N ILE A 88 1.55 -7.03 -36.95
CA ILE A 88 0.98 -6.53 -35.69
C ILE A 88 0.58 -5.06 -35.81
N LEU A 89 1.44 -4.20 -36.34
CA LEU A 89 1.18 -2.77 -36.39
C LEU A 89 0.28 -2.35 -37.56
N GLY A 90 0.20 -3.14 -38.64
CA GLY A 90 -0.72 -2.89 -39.76
C GLY A 90 -2.19 -2.93 -39.32
N PRO A 91 -2.69 -4.06 -38.79
CA PRO A 91 -4.06 -4.16 -38.29
C PRO A 91 -4.34 -3.18 -37.14
N LEU A 92 -3.33 -2.88 -36.30
CA LEU A 92 -3.45 -1.89 -35.25
C LEU A 92 -3.70 -0.49 -35.80
N GLN A 93 -3.07 -0.13 -36.91
CA GLN A 93 -3.25 1.18 -37.54
C GLN A 93 -4.67 1.36 -38.04
N GLU A 94 -5.20 0.37 -38.77
CA GLU A 94 -6.58 0.36 -39.27
C GLU A 94 -7.57 0.50 -38.11
N LEU A 95 -7.39 -0.30 -37.07
CA LEU A 95 -8.23 -0.26 -35.88
C LEU A 95 -8.17 1.09 -35.15
N CYS A 96 -6.98 1.69 -35.00
CA CYS A 96 -6.84 3.02 -34.38
C CYS A 96 -7.53 4.12 -35.19
N THR A 97 -7.55 4.02 -36.52
CA THR A 97 -8.30 4.95 -37.37
C THR A 97 -9.81 4.77 -37.26
N GLU A 98 -10.30 3.53 -37.11
CA GLU A 98 -11.72 3.24 -36.96
C GLU A 98 -12.28 3.66 -35.61
N LEU A 99 -11.55 3.39 -34.53
CA LEU A 99 -12.00 3.62 -33.15
C LEU A 99 -12.01 5.10 -32.73
N ASN A 100 -11.60 6.01 -33.63
CA ASN A 100 -11.34 7.44 -33.46
C ASN A 100 -11.92 8.08 -32.17
N PRO A 101 -11.22 8.00 -31.03
CA PRO A 101 -11.73 8.47 -29.75
C PRO A 101 -11.74 10.00 -29.63
N ASP A 102 -11.18 10.70 -30.62
CA ASP A 102 -11.12 12.16 -30.70
C ASP A 102 -12.39 12.77 -31.32
N SER A 103 -13.39 11.96 -31.72
CA SER A 103 -14.70 12.49 -32.08
C SER A 103 -15.42 12.97 -30.82
N GLU A 104 -15.58 14.28 -30.68
CA GLU A 104 -16.40 14.87 -29.62
C GLU A 104 -17.82 14.31 -29.74
N HIS A 105 -18.16 13.38 -28.85
CA HIS A 105 -19.54 12.95 -28.69
C HIS A 105 -20.27 14.08 -27.94
N ASP A 106 -21.26 14.69 -28.59
CA ASP A 106 -22.15 15.70 -28.02
C ASP A 106 -22.98 15.09 -26.87
N PHE A 107 -22.42 15.10 -25.66
CA PHE A 107 -23.11 14.63 -24.45
C PHE A 107 -23.85 15.76 -23.72
N SER A 108 -24.53 16.63 -24.47
CA SER A 108 -25.22 17.82 -23.93
C SER A 108 -26.45 17.52 -23.06
N THR A 109 -26.81 16.26 -22.81
CA THR A 109 -28.12 15.90 -22.22
C THR A 109 -28.08 15.10 -20.90
N SER A 110 -26.92 14.82 -20.30
CA SER A 110 -26.93 14.02 -19.05
C SER A 110 -25.90 14.46 -18.03
N SER A 111 -26.41 15.10 -16.96
CA SER A 111 -25.74 15.46 -15.71
C SER A 111 -25.44 14.23 -14.85
N SER A 112 -24.73 13.24 -15.39
CA SER A 112 -24.27 12.08 -14.63
C SER A 112 -22.79 11.89 -14.88
N GLU A 113 -21.99 11.92 -13.81
CA GLU A 113 -20.51 11.77 -13.84
C GLU A 113 -20.06 10.47 -14.56
N TYR A 114 -20.98 9.50 -14.67
CA TYR A 114 -20.79 8.23 -15.36
C TYR A 114 -20.88 8.32 -16.89
N VAL A 115 -21.32 9.43 -17.48
CA VAL A 115 -21.43 9.59 -18.94
C VAL A 115 -20.06 9.53 -19.61
N ALA A 116 -19.02 10.01 -18.94
CA ALA A 116 -17.64 9.91 -19.42
C ALA A 116 -17.17 8.45 -19.61
N LEU A 117 -17.76 7.48 -18.87
CA LEU A 117 -17.47 6.05 -19.03
C LEU A 117 -18.04 5.45 -20.32
N TYR A 118 -19.00 6.14 -20.95
CA TYR A 118 -19.61 5.71 -22.21
C TYR A 118 -18.96 6.31 -23.45
N SER A 119 -17.93 7.16 -23.27
CA SER A 119 -17.22 7.81 -24.37
C SER A 119 -16.49 6.85 -25.32
N VAL A 120 -15.98 5.73 -24.80
CA VAL A 120 -15.26 4.72 -25.59
C VAL A 120 -16.18 3.54 -25.94
N PRO A 121 -16.22 3.08 -27.22
CA PRO A 121 -17.03 1.94 -27.63
C PRO A 121 -16.54 0.63 -26.98
N LEU A 122 -17.42 -0.38 -26.92
CA LEU A 122 -17.04 -1.71 -26.44
C LEU A 122 -16.15 -2.41 -27.47
N LEU A 123 -15.17 -3.17 -26.97
CA LEU A 123 -14.26 -3.94 -27.81
C LEU A 123 -14.82 -5.31 -28.15
N GLU A 124 -14.63 -5.71 -29.39
CA GLU A 124 -14.83 -7.08 -29.84
C GLU A 124 -13.62 -7.95 -29.55
N LYS A 125 -13.76 -9.27 -29.65
CA LYS A 125 -12.69 -10.22 -29.35
C LYS A 125 -11.45 -10.01 -30.24
N GLU A 126 -11.67 -9.65 -31.51
CA GLU A 126 -10.59 -9.40 -32.46
C GLU A 126 -9.86 -8.09 -32.13
N HIS A 127 -10.61 -7.04 -31.81
CA HIS A 127 -10.07 -5.75 -31.36
C HIS A 127 -9.23 -5.91 -30.09
N GLU A 128 -9.70 -6.70 -29.11
CA GLU A 128 -8.92 -7.02 -27.91
C GLU A 128 -7.58 -7.66 -28.28
N SER A 129 -7.59 -8.68 -29.13
CA SER A 129 -6.37 -9.38 -29.57
C SER A 129 -5.37 -8.42 -30.22
N ILE A 130 -5.82 -7.57 -31.14
CA ILE A 130 -4.96 -6.60 -31.85
C ILE A 130 -4.37 -5.58 -30.87
N LEU A 131 -5.18 -5.00 -29.99
CA LEU A 131 -4.74 -3.98 -29.04
C LEU A 131 -3.74 -4.55 -28.01
N PHE A 132 -4.01 -5.73 -27.45
CA PHE A 132 -3.11 -6.37 -26.50
C PHE A 132 -1.79 -6.82 -27.15
N LYS A 133 -1.83 -7.38 -28.37
CA LYS A 133 -0.62 -7.72 -29.13
C LYS A 133 0.20 -6.48 -29.46
N GLY A 134 -0.44 -5.41 -29.96
CA GLY A 134 0.22 -4.15 -30.26
C GLY A 134 0.86 -3.50 -29.03
N MET A 135 0.15 -3.47 -27.90
CA MET A 135 0.67 -2.96 -26.63
C MET A 135 1.91 -3.75 -26.17
N ASN A 136 1.82 -5.08 -26.17
CA ASN A 136 2.92 -5.93 -25.72
C ASN A 136 4.11 -5.91 -26.68
N TYR A 137 3.88 -5.84 -27.99
CA TYR A 137 4.93 -5.68 -29.00
C TYR A 137 5.72 -4.37 -28.79
N LEU A 138 5.02 -3.24 -28.58
CA LEU A 138 5.70 -1.96 -28.32
C LEU A 138 6.55 -1.99 -27.04
N LYS A 139 6.05 -2.64 -25.98
CA LYS A 139 6.80 -2.84 -24.73
C LYS A 139 8.02 -3.76 -24.94
N TYR A 140 7.86 -4.85 -25.67
CA TYR A 140 8.94 -5.78 -26.03
C TYR A 140 10.05 -5.08 -26.80
N ARG A 141 9.70 -4.34 -27.87
CA ARG A 141 10.65 -3.54 -28.65
C ARG A 141 11.33 -2.47 -27.80
N ALA A 142 10.61 -1.81 -26.90
CA ALA A 142 11.19 -0.85 -25.96
C ALA A 142 12.17 -1.52 -24.97
N ALA A 143 11.90 -2.76 -24.54
CA ALA A 143 12.80 -3.54 -23.68
C ALA A 143 14.09 -3.92 -24.41
N ILE A 144 14.01 -4.43 -25.65
CA ILE A 144 15.21 -4.72 -26.46
C ILE A 144 16.06 -3.46 -26.66
N LEU A 145 15.43 -2.34 -27.01
CA LEU A 145 16.13 -1.07 -27.21
C LEU A 145 16.75 -0.55 -25.90
N ARG A 146 16.09 -0.75 -24.76
CA ARG A 146 16.62 -0.40 -23.43
C ARG A 146 17.88 -1.20 -23.11
N ASP A 147 17.89 -2.49 -23.42
CA ASP A 147 19.03 -3.37 -23.12
C ASP A 147 20.24 -3.04 -24.01
N SER A 148 20.02 -2.40 -25.16
CA SER A 148 21.08 -1.87 -26.03
C SER A 148 21.65 -0.50 -25.60
N ILE A 149 21.20 0.10 -24.49
CA ILE A 149 21.66 1.43 -24.06
C ILE A 149 23.05 1.36 -23.42
N ASP A 150 24.00 2.07 -24.00
CA ASP A 150 25.28 2.38 -23.36
C ASP A 150 25.19 3.62 -22.47
N LEU A 151 25.36 3.45 -21.15
CA LEU A 151 25.34 4.56 -20.17
C LEU A 151 26.47 5.59 -20.39
N LYS A 152 27.58 5.16 -20.98
CA LYS A 152 28.76 6.01 -21.22
C LYS A 152 28.59 6.96 -22.42
N SER A 153 27.77 6.57 -23.40
CA SER A 153 27.51 7.38 -24.59
C SER A 153 26.05 7.21 -25.04
N PRO A 154 25.10 7.84 -24.34
CA PRO A 154 23.71 7.74 -24.70
C PRO A 154 23.45 8.44 -26.03
N CYS A 155 22.63 7.83 -26.87
CA CYS A 155 22.16 8.47 -28.10
C CYS A 155 20.78 9.09 -27.90
N ILE A 156 20.64 10.39 -28.22
CA ILE A 156 19.36 11.12 -28.13
C ILE A 156 18.26 10.41 -28.94
N GLY A 157 18.56 10.04 -30.19
CA GLY A 157 17.56 9.41 -31.07
C GLY A 157 17.09 8.05 -30.55
N LEU A 158 17.97 7.28 -29.89
CA LEU A 158 17.60 6.01 -29.27
C LEU A 158 16.70 6.23 -28.05
N LEU A 159 17.05 7.18 -27.17
CA LEU A 159 16.26 7.51 -25.98
C LEU A 159 14.86 8.03 -26.37
N ASP A 160 14.77 8.92 -27.36
CA ASP A 160 13.51 9.46 -27.86
C ASP A 160 12.60 8.35 -28.43
N ARG A 161 13.17 7.40 -29.18
CA ARG A 161 12.44 6.23 -29.70
C ARG A 161 11.88 5.35 -28.59
N ILE A 162 12.67 5.07 -27.56
CA ILE A 162 12.22 4.25 -26.41
C ILE A 162 11.07 4.96 -25.68
N GLU A 163 11.22 6.26 -25.41
CA GLU A 163 10.17 7.03 -24.76
C GLU A 163 8.89 7.10 -25.60
N GLN A 164 9.00 7.23 -26.92
CA GLN A 164 7.86 7.17 -27.83
C GLN A 164 7.15 5.81 -27.78
N LYS A 165 7.87 4.69 -27.89
CA LYS A 165 7.27 3.35 -27.80
C LYS A 165 6.58 3.12 -26.44
N ILE A 166 7.18 3.60 -25.34
CA ILE A 166 6.56 3.54 -24.01
C ILE A 166 5.30 4.43 -23.95
N LYS A 167 5.34 5.63 -24.56
CA LYS A 167 4.19 6.54 -24.61
C LYS A 167 3.03 5.94 -25.41
N ASP A 168 3.32 5.30 -26.53
CA ASP A 168 2.34 4.63 -27.38
C ASP A 168 1.73 3.41 -26.69
N ALA A 169 2.56 2.57 -26.06
CA ALA A 169 2.07 1.45 -25.25
C ALA A 169 1.16 1.92 -24.10
N ARG A 170 1.48 3.05 -23.46
CA ARG A 170 0.64 3.63 -22.40
C ARG A 170 -0.70 4.13 -22.93
N ARG A 171 -0.75 4.67 -24.15
CA ARG A 171 -2.00 5.11 -24.78
C ARG A 171 -2.90 3.93 -25.08
N LEU A 172 -2.37 2.87 -25.70
CA LEU A 172 -3.11 1.64 -25.93
C LEU A 172 -3.63 1.05 -24.61
N ARG A 173 -2.77 0.98 -23.58
CA ARG A 173 -3.18 0.53 -22.24
C ARG A 173 -4.34 1.36 -21.69
N ASN A 174 -4.24 2.68 -21.73
CA ASN A 174 -5.27 3.58 -21.20
C ASN A 174 -6.59 3.42 -21.99
N TYR A 175 -6.52 3.24 -23.30
CA TYR A 175 -7.68 2.98 -24.14
C TYR A 175 -8.37 1.65 -23.78
N ILE A 176 -7.61 0.57 -23.63
CA ILE A 176 -8.13 -0.74 -23.19
C ILE A 176 -8.79 -0.62 -21.81
N ILE A 177 -8.17 0.11 -20.88
CA ILE A 177 -8.75 0.35 -19.55
C ILE A 177 -10.09 1.10 -19.67
N GLN A 178 -10.14 2.18 -20.44
CA GLN A 178 -11.34 3.00 -20.63
C GLN A 178 -12.51 2.20 -21.22
N ALA A 179 -12.25 1.40 -22.26
CA ALA A 179 -13.25 0.52 -22.86
C ALA A 179 -13.85 -0.49 -21.86
N ASN A 180 -13.09 -0.85 -20.83
CA ASN A 180 -13.48 -1.84 -19.82
C ASN A 180 -13.96 -1.25 -18.48
N LEU A 181 -14.06 0.08 -18.33
CA LEU A 181 -14.56 0.68 -17.09
C LEU A 181 -16.01 0.29 -16.79
N ARG A 182 -16.82 0.08 -17.83
CA ARG A 182 -18.22 -0.37 -17.70
C ARG A 182 -18.34 -1.74 -17.00
N LEU A 183 -17.34 -2.61 -17.18
CA LEU A 183 -17.27 -3.90 -16.49
C LEU A 183 -17.07 -3.73 -14.98
N VAL A 184 -16.24 -2.76 -14.56
CA VAL A 184 -16.03 -2.47 -13.14
C VAL A 184 -17.32 -2.00 -12.47
N VAL A 185 -18.06 -1.13 -13.13
CA VAL A 185 -19.36 -0.63 -12.63
C VAL A 185 -20.36 -1.78 -12.43
N SER A 186 -20.45 -2.73 -13.37
CA SER A 186 -21.37 -3.86 -13.24
C SER A 186 -20.98 -4.82 -12.12
N ILE A 187 -19.67 -5.00 -11.86
CA ILE A 187 -19.18 -5.82 -10.75
C ILE A 187 -19.41 -5.12 -9.40
N ALA A 188 -19.09 -3.83 -9.31
CA ALA A 188 -19.24 -3.04 -8.09
C ALA A 188 -20.71 -2.93 -7.65
N LYS A 189 -21.65 -2.78 -8.60
CA LYS A 189 -23.09 -2.74 -8.33
C LYS A 189 -23.61 -3.97 -7.59
N ASN A 190 -23.02 -5.14 -7.84
CA ASN A 190 -23.41 -6.39 -7.16
C ASN A 190 -22.82 -6.53 -5.74
N LEU A 191 -21.91 -5.64 -5.34
CA LEU A 191 -21.18 -5.69 -4.08
C LEU A 191 -21.41 -4.45 -3.19
N THR A 192 -22.36 -3.59 -3.56
CA THR A 192 -22.77 -2.46 -2.74
C THR A 192 -23.51 -2.97 -1.50
N ASP A 193 -23.10 -2.47 -0.34
CA ASP A 193 -23.70 -2.76 0.96
C ASP A 193 -23.90 -1.44 1.70
N ARG A 194 -24.77 -1.40 2.73
CA ARG A 194 -24.92 -0.21 3.61
C ARG A 194 -23.60 0.29 4.22
N ALA A 195 -22.59 -0.57 4.32
CA ALA A 195 -21.28 -0.27 4.90
C ALA A 195 -20.19 0.12 3.88
N ASN A 196 -20.45 -0.04 2.57
CA ASN A 196 -19.48 0.25 1.52
C ASN A 196 -20.12 1.20 0.51
N LEU A 197 -19.60 2.42 0.42
CA LEU A 197 -20.06 3.39 -0.57
C LEU A 197 -19.70 2.90 -1.97
N PHE A 198 -20.62 3.11 -2.91
CA PHE A 198 -20.45 2.66 -4.30
C PHE A 198 -19.24 3.31 -4.98
N GLU A 199 -19.02 4.61 -4.75
CA GLU A 199 -17.88 5.36 -5.30
C GLU A 199 -16.53 4.83 -4.80
N ASP A 200 -16.45 4.44 -3.52
CA ASP A 200 -15.24 3.85 -2.94
C ASP A 200 -14.93 2.51 -3.60
N LEU A 201 -15.97 1.69 -3.83
CA LEU A 201 -15.82 0.40 -4.49
C LEU A 201 -15.36 0.53 -5.94
N ILE A 202 -15.90 1.51 -6.68
CA ILE A 202 -15.47 1.79 -8.06
C ILE A 202 -14.00 2.23 -8.07
N SER A 203 -13.64 3.16 -7.18
CA SER A 203 -12.27 3.67 -7.04
C SER A 203 -11.28 2.56 -6.72
N ASP A 204 -11.62 1.67 -5.79
CA ASP A 204 -10.83 0.48 -5.44
C ASP A 204 -10.75 -0.52 -6.60
N ALA A 205 -11.83 -0.67 -7.38
CA ALA A 205 -11.94 -1.66 -8.45
C ALA A 205 -11.12 -1.31 -9.70
N HIS A 206 -10.78 -0.05 -9.92
CA HIS A 206 -9.95 0.35 -11.06
C HIS A 206 -8.51 -0.21 -10.95
N LEU A 207 -7.95 -0.30 -9.75
CA LEU A 207 -6.59 -0.80 -9.53
C LEU A 207 -6.37 -2.26 -9.99
N PRO A 208 -7.18 -3.24 -9.57
CA PRO A 208 -7.05 -4.61 -10.06
C PRO A 208 -7.36 -4.73 -11.55
N LEU A 209 -8.24 -3.88 -12.11
CA LEU A 209 -8.48 -3.84 -13.56
C LEU A 209 -7.21 -3.43 -14.33
N ILE A 210 -6.54 -2.36 -13.89
CA ILE A 210 -5.29 -1.88 -14.50
C ILE A 210 -4.24 -2.99 -14.49
N ARG A 211 -4.08 -3.67 -13.35
CA ARG A 211 -3.15 -4.82 -13.25
C ARG A 211 -3.58 -5.99 -14.13
N ALA A 212 -4.87 -6.26 -14.25
CA ALA A 212 -5.37 -7.32 -15.12
C ALA A 212 -5.01 -7.05 -16.58
N VAL A 213 -5.14 -5.80 -17.05
CA VAL A 213 -4.73 -5.39 -18.42
C VAL A 213 -3.22 -5.59 -18.62
N GLU A 214 -2.39 -5.34 -17.62
CA GLU A 214 -0.93 -5.47 -17.75
C GLU A 214 -0.44 -6.93 -17.84
N ILE A 215 -1.17 -7.87 -17.23
CA ILE A 215 -0.78 -9.28 -17.12
C ILE A 215 -1.56 -10.17 -18.11
N PHE A 216 -2.62 -9.65 -18.73
CA PHE A 216 -3.48 -10.44 -19.61
C PHE A 216 -2.71 -11.00 -20.83
N ASP A 217 -2.98 -12.27 -21.11
CA ASP A 217 -2.32 -13.02 -22.16
C ASP A 217 -3.36 -13.50 -23.19
N VAL A 218 -3.23 -12.98 -24.40
CA VAL A 218 -4.09 -13.29 -25.55
C VAL A 218 -3.88 -14.72 -26.04
N GLY A 219 -2.70 -15.31 -25.82
CA GLY A 219 -2.38 -16.67 -26.26
C GLY A 219 -3.27 -17.74 -25.62
N ARG A 220 -3.91 -17.43 -24.48
CA ARG A 220 -4.86 -18.34 -23.81
C ARG A 220 -6.24 -18.40 -24.48
N GLY A 221 -6.56 -17.53 -25.45
CA GLY A 221 -7.81 -17.56 -26.22
C GLY A 221 -9.09 -17.15 -25.49
N ASN A 222 -9.00 -16.82 -24.19
CA ASN A 222 -10.11 -16.34 -23.36
C ASN A 222 -10.42 -14.87 -23.64
N ARG A 223 -11.67 -14.44 -23.42
CA ARG A 223 -12.02 -13.00 -23.46
C ARG A 223 -11.45 -12.27 -22.25
N PHE A 224 -11.04 -11.02 -22.45
CA PHE A 224 -10.52 -10.20 -21.36
C PHE A 224 -11.57 -10.02 -20.25
N SER A 225 -12.84 -9.84 -20.61
CA SER A 225 -13.95 -9.68 -19.66
C SER A 225 -14.05 -10.80 -18.64
N THR A 226 -13.81 -12.06 -19.03
CA THR A 226 -13.81 -13.23 -18.12
C THR A 226 -12.71 -13.11 -17.07
N TYR A 227 -11.49 -12.80 -17.50
CA TYR A 227 -10.34 -12.64 -16.61
C TYR A 227 -10.46 -11.40 -15.72
N GLY A 228 -10.82 -10.26 -16.32
CA GLY A 228 -11.03 -8.99 -15.64
C GLY A 228 -12.10 -9.10 -14.55
N THR A 229 -13.20 -9.82 -14.83
CA THR A 229 -14.24 -10.08 -13.83
C THR A 229 -13.68 -10.78 -12.60
N TRP A 230 -12.89 -11.85 -12.80
CA TRP A 230 -12.33 -12.60 -11.68
C TRP A 230 -11.31 -11.79 -10.88
N ALA A 231 -10.44 -11.02 -11.56
CA ALA A 231 -9.44 -10.18 -10.93
C ALA A 231 -10.06 -9.08 -10.06
N VAL A 232 -11.03 -8.34 -10.59
CA VAL A 232 -11.73 -7.26 -9.88
C VAL A 232 -12.55 -7.84 -8.72
N ARG A 233 -13.32 -8.90 -8.98
CA ARG A 233 -14.19 -9.53 -7.98
C ARG A 233 -13.38 -10.04 -6.78
N ASN A 234 -12.29 -10.79 -7.00
CA ASN A 234 -11.47 -11.33 -5.92
C ASN A 234 -10.80 -10.21 -5.10
N TYR A 235 -10.33 -9.14 -5.75
CA TYR A 235 -9.76 -7.99 -5.04
C TYR A 235 -10.80 -7.29 -4.17
N LEU A 236 -11.97 -6.97 -4.72
CA LEU A 236 -13.04 -6.28 -3.98
C LEU A 236 -13.55 -7.11 -2.81
N PHE A 237 -13.72 -8.42 -2.98
CA PHE A 237 -14.08 -9.30 -1.86
C PHE A 237 -13.04 -9.29 -0.74
N ARG A 238 -11.75 -9.20 -1.08
CA ARG A 238 -10.69 -9.10 -0.08
C ARG A 238 -10.67 -7.73 0.59
N SER A 239 -10.86 -6.64 -0.16
CA SER A 239 -10.90 -5.26 0.37
C SER A 239 -12.07 -5.09 1.34
N THR A 240 -13.28 -5.45 0.92
CA THR A 240 -14.50 -5.37 1.74
C THR A 240 -14.40 -6.24 3.00
N LYS A 241 -13.84 -7.45 2.92
CA LYS A 241 -13.63 -8.31 4.11
C LYS A 241 -12.66 -7.68 5.11
N LYS A 242 -11.58 -7.05 4.65
CA LYS A 242 -10.64 -6.31 5.51
C LYS A 242 -11.31 -5.09 6.13
N GLY A 243 -12.03 -4.29 5.35
CA GLY A 243 -12.78 -3.13 5.83
C GLY A 243 -13.82 -3.50 6.89
N ARG A 244 -14.56 -4.59 6.70
CA ARG A 244 -15.50 -5.13 7.71
C ARG A 244 -14.79 -5.53 9.01
N LYS A 245 -13.63 -6.19 8.94
CA LYS A 245 -12.84 -6.52 10.13
C LYS A 245 -12.34 -5.28 10.85
N TYR A 246 -11.81 -4.31 10.09
CA TYR A 246 -11.31 -3.06 10.65
C TYR A 246 -12.43 -2.32 11.39
N ARG A 247 -13.59 -2.10 10.76
CA ARG A 247 -14.74 -1.43 11.41
C ARG A 247 -15.32 -2.19 12.61
N LYS A 248 -15.27 -3.53 12.61
CA LYS A 248 -15.66 -4.34 13.77
C LYS A 248 -14.69 -4.20 14.94
N THR A 249 -13.40 -4.04 14.64
CA THR A 249 -12.35 -3.92 15.65
C THR A 249 -12.25 -2.49 16.18
N PHE A 250 -12.39 -1.52 15.28
CA PHE A 250 -12.32 -0.09 15.52
C PHE A 250 -13.70 0.51 15.22
N GLN A 251 -14.62 0.37 16.18
CA GLN A 251 -15.85 1.16 16.17
C GLN A 251 -15.48 2.58 16.59
N ASN A 252 -15.55 3.55 15.69
CA ASN A 252 -15.36 4.97 16.00
C ASN A 252 -16.58 5.57 16.76
N GLY A 253 -17.11 4.82 17.72
CA GLY A 253 -18.22 5.21 18.59
C GLY A 253 -17.94 4.96 20.06
N VAL A 254 -16.73 4.49 20.43
CA VAL A 254 -16.38 4.34 21.84
C VAL A 254 -16.24 5.70 22.52
N GLU A 255 -16.02 6.80 21.79
CA GLU A 255 -15.87 8.13 22.38
C GLU A 255 -17.21 8.65 22.98
N SER A 256 -18.34 8.41 22.31
CA SER A 256 -19.65 8.83 22.83
C SER A 256 -20.15 7.98 23.99
N VAL A 257 -19.74 6.70 24.06
CA VAL A 257 -20.02 5.82 25.22
C VAL A 257 -19.05 6.10 26.37
N ALA A 258 -17.77 6.37 26.07
CA ALA A 258 -16.75 6.69 27.08
C ALA A 258 -17.02 8.03 27.77
N LEU A 259 -17.56 9.03 27.06
CA LEU A 259 -17.99 10.30 27.66
C LEU A 259 -19.18 10.15 28.62
N GLY A 260 -19.94 9.05 28.53
CA GLY A 260 -21.04 8.73 29.44
C GLY A 260 -20.64 7.85 30.64
N LEU A 261 -19.43 7.29 30.63
CA LEU A 261 -18.89 6.54 31.76
C LEU A 261 -18.18 7.51 32.70
N THR A 262 -18.80 7.83 33.83
CA THR A 262 -18.12 8.56 34.89
C THR A 262 -16.93 7.72 35.38
N ASP A 263 -15.73 8.30 35.37
CA ASP A 263 -14.53 7.66 35.90
C ASP A 263 -14.74 7.44 37.40
N TYR A 264 -14.95 6.19 37.80
CA TYR A 264 -15.12 5.78 39.20
C TYR A 264 -13.76 5.60 39.90
N ARG A 265 -12.65 5.86 39.21
CA ARG A 265 -11.33 5.83 39.83
C ARG A 265 -11.23 6.92 40.88
N THR A 266 -10.97 6.53 42.12
CA THR A 266 -10.54 7.42 43.18
C THR A 266 -9.34 8.24 42.69
N THR A 267 -9.37 9.55 42.93
CA THR A 267 -8.23 10.39 42.58
C THR A 267 -7.05 9.96 43.45
N GLN A 268 -5.83 9.91 42.90
CA GLN A 268 -4.63 9.53 43.65
C GLN A 268 -4.49 10.30 44.99
N ARG A 269 -4.93 11.56 45.00
CA ARG A 269 -4.98 12.41 46.20
C ARG A 269 -5.95 11.93 47.29
N SER A 270 -7.08 11.33 46.91
CA SER A 270 -8.06 10.74 47.84
C SER A 270 -7.55 9.43 48.46
N GLU A 271 -6.83 8.63 47.68
CA GLU A 271 -6.20 7.40 48.16
C GLU A 271 -5.06 7.72 49.14
N GLU A 272 -4.24 8.71 48.83
CA GLU A 272 -3.16 9.18 49.71
C GLU A 272 -3.69 9.66 51.06
N SER A 273 -4.78 10.44 51.09
CA SER A 273 -5.37 10.89 52.36
C SER A 273 -5.98 9.73 53.14
N TYR A 274 -6.65 8.79 52.47
CA TYR A 274 -7.21 7.59 53.09
C TYR A 274 -6.11 6.71 53.70
N HIS A 275 -5.03 6.46 52.95
CA HIS A 275 -3.87 5.72 53.42
C HIS A 275 -3.18 6.39 54.61
N ALA A 276 -3.04 7.72 54.61
CA ALA A 276 -2.47 8.46 55.74
C ALA A 276 -3.33 8.34 57.01
N ILE A 277 -4.66 8.44 56.88
CA ILE A 277 -5.60 8.26 57.99
C ILE A 277 -5.49 6.84 58.57
N ILE A 278 -5.52 5.82 57.71
CA ILE A 278 -5.41 4.42 58.13
C ILE A 278 -4.07 4.13 58.80
N GLN A 279 -2.96 4.63 58.26
CA GLN A 279 -1.66 4.45 58.88
C GLN A 279 -1.61 5.07 60.29
N GLY A 280 -2.22 6.25 60.47
CA GLY A 280 -2.33 6.88 61.79
C GLY A 280 -3.21 6.10 62.77
N VAL A 281 -4.33 5.53 62.32
CA VAL A 281 -5.18 4.63 63.13
C VAL A 281 -4.41 3.37 63.52
N LEU A 282 -3.75 2.73 62.56
CA LEU A 282 -2.97 1.50 62.76
C LEU A 282 -1.85 1.70 63.79
N GLN A 283 -1.11 2.82 63.71
CA GLN A 283 -0.06 3.13 64.68
C GLN A 283 -0.61 3.30 66.11
N ARG A 284 -1.76 3.97 66.26
CA ARG A 284 -2.40 4.13 67.58
C ARG A 284 -2.79 2.79 68.19
N VAL A 285 -3.40 1.89 67.41
CA VAL A 285 -3.79 0.56 67.89
C VAL A 285 -2.57 -0.30 68.20
N LEU A 286 -1.53 -0.28 67.36
CA LEU A 286 -0.30 -1.02 67.61
C LEU A 286 0.40 -0.58 68.90
N ASN A 287 0.40 0.72 69.21
CA ASN A 287 1.03 1.26 70.43
C ASN A 287 0.35 0.78 71.73
N SER A 288 -0.89 0.26 71.67
CA SER A 288 -1.57 -0.32 72.83
C SER A 288 -1.11 -1.74 73.19
N LEU A 289 -0.40 -2.41 72.27
CA LEU A 289 0.14 -3.74 72.46
C LEU A 289 1.53 -3.70 73.09
N ASP A 290 1.91 -4.81 73.72
CA ASP A 290 3.25 -4.99 74.27
C ASP A 290 4.32 -4.96 73.18
N GLU A 291 5.54 -4.50 73.50
CA GLU A 291 6.61 -4.27 72.50
C GLU A 291 6.95 -5.55 71.72
N ARG A 292 6.95 -6.71 72.40
CA ARG A 292 7.19 -8.01 71.78
C ARG A 292 6.08 -8.42 70.82
N GLU A 293 4.82 -8.12 71.16
CA GLU A 293 3.65 -8.39 70.33
C GLU A 293 3.64 -7.49 69.08
N GLN A 294 3.99 -6.22 69.24
CA GLN A 294 4.15 -5.28 68.12
C GLN A 294 5.20 -5.74 67.12
N ILE A 295 6.35 -6.23 67.59
CA ILE A 295 7.43 -6.73 66.71
C ILE A 295 6.94 -7.95 65.91
N ILE A 296 6.24 -8.89 66.56
CA ILE A 296 5.67 -10.07 65.89
C ILE A 296 4.71 -9.64 64.78
N LEU A 297 3.78 -8.72 65.07
CA LEU A 297 2.80 -8.26 64.08
C LEU A 297 3.44 -7.46 62.93
N LYS A 298 4.35 -6.54 63.25
CA LYS A 298 5.06 -5.74 62.23
C LYS A 298 5.81 -6.64 61.25
N ARG A 299 6.48 -7.69 61.72
CA ARG A 299 7.21 -8.67 60.88
C ARG A 299 6.28 -9.64 60.16
N ARG A 300 5.21 -10.09 60.81
CA ARG A 300 4.24 -11.04 60.23
C ARG A 300 3.51 -10.44 59.03
N PHE A 301 3.09 -9.18 59.15
CA PHE A 301 2.28 -8.50 58.15
C PHE A 301 3.06 -7.51 57.28
N GLY A 302 4.37 -7.34 57.51
CA GLY A 302 5.20 -6.42 56.73
C GLY A 302 4.81 -4.95 56.91
N LEU A 303 4.44 -4.56 58.13
CA LEU A 303 3.94 -3.20 58.44
C LEU A 303 5.06 -2.16 58.57
N HIS A 304 6.32 -2.58 58.50
CA HIS A 304 7.48 -1.68 58.44
C HIS A 304 7.84 -1.42 56.97
N HIS A 305 8.24 -0.17 56.67
CA HIS A 305 8.46 0.30 55.30
C HIS A 305 9.28 -0.70 54.46
N SER A 306 8.62 -1.29 53.46
CA SER A 306 9.17 -2.20 52.44
C SER A 306 9.65 -3.59 52.89
N ASP A 307 9.32 -4.06 54.09
CA ASP A 307 9.62 -5.45 54.50
C ASP A 307 8.53 -6.43 54.00
N PRO A 308 8.90 -7.55 53.34
CA PRO A 308 7.91 -8.59 53.00
C PRO A 308 7.39 -9.31 54.26
N PRO A 309 6.13 -9.80 54.24
CA PRO A 309 5.56 -10.54 55.36
C PRO A 309 6.33 -11.85 55.61
N LYS A 310 6.73 -12.08 56.87
CA LYS A 310 7.53 -13.26 57.28
C LYS A 310 6.68 -14.45 57.74
N LYS A 311 7.22 -15.66 57.60
CA LYS A 311 6.59 -16.89 58.11
C LYS A 311 6.79 -17.02 59.63
N PHE A 312 5.88 -17.72 60.32
CA PHE A 312 5.99 -17.92 61.77
C PHE A 312 7.29 -18.61 62.19
N ARG A 313 7.85 -19.46 61.33
CA ARG A 313 9.15 -20.11 61.55
C ARG A 313 10.31 -19.13 61.59
N GLU A 314 10.35 -18.20 60.63
CA GLU A 314 11.38 -17.17 60.56
C GLU A 314 11.31 -16.24 61.78
N ILE A 315 10.09 -15.84 62.18
CA ILE A 315 9.88 -15.00 63.36
C ILE A 315 10.23 -15.75 64.66
N ALA A 316 9.94 -17.05 64.73
CA ALA A 316 10.27 -17.91 65.87
C ALA A 316 11.78 -18.08 66.04
N GLU A 317 12.50 -18.27 64.94
CA GLU A 317 13.97 -18.33 64.91
C GLU A 317 14.60 -16.98 65.33
N GLU A 318 14.03 -15.85 64.90
CA GLU A 318 14.49 -14.51 65.28
C GLU A 318 14.26 -14.16 66.76
N LEU A 319 13.13 -14.59 67.35
CA LEU A 319 12.75 -14.27 68.73
C LEU A 319 13.17 -15.35 69.75
N GLY A 320 13.73 -16.46 69.29
CA GLY A 320 14.16 -17.58 70.15
C GLY A 320 12.99 -18.30 70.83
N VAL A 321 11.83 -18.40 70.16
CA VAL A 321 10.60 -18.99 70.71
C VAL A 321 10.08 -20.09 69.78
N SER A 322 9.18 -20.97 70.26
CA SER A 322 8.54 -21.96 69.38
C SER A 322 7.60 -21.30 68.36
N THR A 323 7.43 -21.94 67.20
CA THR A 323 6.52 -21.51 66.14
C THR A 323 5.07 -21.38 66.62
N GLU A 324 4.64 -22.32 67.46
CA GLU A 324 3.29 -22.32 68.03
C GLU A 324 3.11 -21.15 68.99
N ARG A 325 4.15 -20.76 69.73
CA ARG A 325 4.08 -19.62 70.63
C ARG A 325 3.94 -18.30 69.86
N VAL A 326 4.62 -18.13 68.73
CA VAL A 326 4.44 -16.95 67.84
C VAL A 326 3.02 -16.89 67.30
N ARG A 327 2.45 -18.04 66.90
CA ARG A 327 1.05 -18.14 66.45
C ARG A 327 0.07 -17.72 67.55
N GLN A 328 0.22 -18.25 68.76
CA GLN A 328 -0.62 -17.91 69.90
C GLN A 328 -0.56 -16.41 70.25
N LEU A 329 0.65 -15.84 70.28
CA LEU A 329 0.82 -14.39 70.50
C LEU A 329 0.14 -13.57 69.41
N THR A 330 0.28 -13.97 68.14
CA THR A 330 -0.39 -13.28 67.02
C THR A 330 -1.92 -13.26 67.18
N ILE A 331 -2.53 -14.41 67.52
CA ILE A 331 -3.98 -14.50 67.71
C ILE A 331 -4.44 -13.61 68.87
N ARG A 332 -3.73 -13.68 69.99
CA ARG A 332 -4.03 -12.88 71.19
C ARG A 332 -3.91 -11.38 70.90
N SER A 333 -2.86 -10.96 70.21
CA SER A 333 -2.64 -9.55 69.86
C SER A 333 -3.70 -9.05 68.89
N LEU A 334 -4.12 -9.85 67.90
CA LEU A 334 -5.21 -9.47 66.98
C LEU A 334 -6.55 -9.31 67.70
N GLN A 335 -6.85 -10.19 68.67
CA GLN A 335 -8.04 -10.05 69.51
C GLN A 335 -7.99 -8.74 70.32
N ARG A 336 -6.85 -8.46 70.94
CA ARG A 336 -6.64 -7.22 71.70
C ARG A 336 -6.72 -5.96 70.82
N MET A 337 -6.19 -5.99 69.60
CA MET A 337 -6.35 -4.89 68.65
C MET A 337 -7.81 -4.63 68.30
N ARG A 338 -8.63 -5.69 68.21
CA ARG A 338 -10.06 -5.57 67.94
C ARG A 338 -10.80 -4.93 69.12
N GLU A 339 -10.55 -5.41 70.33
CA GLU A 339 -11.13 -4.85 71.55
C GLU A 339 -10.81 -3.36 71.70
N VAL A 340 -9.53 -2.97 71.51
CA VAL A 340 -9.11 -1.57 71.58
C VAL A 340 -9.72 -0.72 70.47
N ALA A 341 -9.89 -1.28 69.26
CA ALA A 341 -10.53 -0.55 68.17
C ALA A 341 -12.02 -0.28 68.45
N GLU A 342 -12.71 -1.23 69.07
CA GLU A 342 -14.12 -1.11 69.50
C GLU A 342 -14.26 -0.13 70.68
N GLU A 343 -13.38 -0.20 71.68
CA GLU A 343 -13.39 0.69 72.86
C GLU A 343 -13.11 2.16 72.49
N GLN A 344 -12.22 2.41 71.53
CA GLN A 344 -11.81 3.75 71.13
C GLN A 344 -12.69 4.35 70.03
N ASN A 345 -13.76 3.65 69.60
CA ASN A 345 -14.62 4.03 68.47
C ASN A 345 -13.80 4.52 67.26
N LEU A 346 -12.75 3.77 66.90
CA LEU A 346 -11.91 4.13 65.76
C LEU A 346 -12.72 3.88 64.49
N GLU A 347 -13.26 4.95 63.90
CA GLU A 347 -13.88 4.91 62.59
C GLU A 347 -12.82 4.46 61.58
N ILE A 348 -12.89 3.19 61.17
CA ILE A 348 -12.16 2.68 60.02
C ILE A 348 -12.93 3.22 58.82
N PRO A 349 -12.37 4.15 58.03
CA PRO A 349 -13.09 4.70 56.91
C PRO A 349 -13.43 3.54 55.96
N GLU A 350 -14.73 3.29 55.75
CA GLU A 350 -15.17 2.26 54.82
C GLU A 350 -14.69 2.63 53.42
N PHE A 351 -14.16 1.66 52.67
CA PHE A 351 -13.85 1.84 51.26
C PHE A 351 -15.16 2.21 50.54
N ILE A 352 -15.26 3.43 50.02
CA ILE A 352 -16.34 3.85 49.11
C ILE A 352 -15.98 3.43 47.69
#